data_AF-A0A1U7XQH0-F1
#
_entry.id   AF-A0A1U7XQH0-F1
#
_cell.length_a   1.000
_cell.length_b   1.000
_cell.length_c   1.000
_cell.angle_alpha   90.00
_cell.angle_beta   90.00
_cell.angle_gamma   90.00
#
_symmetry.space_group_name_H-M   'P 1'
#
loop_
_entity.id
_entity.type
_entity.pdbx_description
1 polymer ?
#
loop_
_entity_poly.entity_id
_entity_poly.type
_entity_poly.pdbx_seq_one_letter_code
_entity_poly.pdbx_strand_id
1 'polypeptide(L)'
;MVKLSCFNANCGQCVGGESSSSSGRGRSHEGNTKYGVSLVKGKADHRMEDYHVAKFVQIEGHELGLFAIYDGHLGDEVPSYLQKHLFANILKEDEFWVDPRRAITKAYEKTDQAILSNSSNLGRGGSTAVTAILINSLRLWVANVGDSRAVLSRGGQAIQMTIEHEPNTERASIEDRGGFVSNMPGDVARVNGQLAVSRAFGDKSLKSHLRSDPDILDIYVDVNCEVLILASDGLWKRCCVTLFRSTCIRPW
;
A
#
# COMPACT_ATOMS: atom_id res chain seq x y z
N MET A 1 -8.95 19.93 6.83
CA MET A 1 -8.05 19.87 5.65
C MET A 1 -7.18 18.64 5.83
N VAL A 2 -7.45 17.57 5.08
CA VAL A 2 -6.62 16.36 5.13
C VAL A 2 -5.39 16.60 4.25
N LYS A 3 -4.20 16.49 4.82
CA LYS A 3 -2.95 16.43 4.06
C LYS A 3 -2.57 14.95 3.88
N LEU A 4 -2.22 14.47 2.69
CA LEU A 4 -1.54 13.19 2.55
C LEU A 4 -0.04 13.45 2.47
N SER A 5 0.75 12.78 3.30
CA SER A 5 2.20 13.01 3.38
C SER A 5 2.95 11.68 3.31
N CYS A 6 3.81 11.50 2.30
CA CYS A 6 4.84 10.46 2.31
C CYS A 6 6.17 11.11 2.77
N PHE A 7 6.84 10.53 3.76
CA PHE A 7 7.97 11.17 4.47
C PHE A 7 9.32 11.03 3.77
N ASN A 8 10.15 12.04 3.99
CA ASN A 8 11.57 12.10 3.67
C ASN A 8 12.38 11.83 4.96
N ALA A 9 13.18 10.77 5.01
CA ALA A 9 14.14 10.55 6.08
C ALA A 9 15.51 11.08 5.65
N ASN A 10 15.79 12.34 5.98
CA ASN A 10 17.11 12.90 5.82
C ASN A 10 18.00 12.41 6.99
N CYS A 11 18.65 11.26 6.83
CA CYS A 11 19.69 10.81 7.76
C CYS A 11 21.07 11.11 7.17
N GLY A 12 21.87 11.87 7.91
CA GLY A 12 23.15 12.41 7.48
C GLY A 12 24.17 11.38 7.00
N GLN A 13 24.96 11.84 6.03
CA GLN A 13 26.27 11.33 5.57
C GLN A 13 26.48 9.81 5.57
N CYS A 14 26.25 9.19 4.40
CA CYS A 14 26.96 7.99 3.97
C CYS A 14 27.39 8.20 2.52
N VAL A 15 28.68 7.95 2.26
CA VAL A 15 29.38 8.14 0.99
C VAL A 15 28.97 7.05 -0.01
N GLY A 16 28.70 7.45 -1.26
CA GLY A 16 28.86 6.61 -2.46
C GLY A 16 27.64 5.81 -2.93
N GLY A 17 26.91 6.36 -3.91
CA GLY A 17 25.88 5.68 -4.70
C GLY A 17 24.81 6.68 -5.12
N GLU A 18 24.66 6.97 -6.41
CA GLU A 18 23.61 7.86 -6.91
C GLU A 18 22.23 7.28 -6.57
N SER A 19 21.62 7.78 -5.49
CA SER A 19 20.27 7.40 -5.09
C SER A 19 19.27 8.09 -6.01
N SER A 20 18.57 7.32 -6.84
CA SER A 20 17.42 7.83 -7.59
C SER A 20 16.29 8.17 -6.62
N SER A 21 15.96 9.45 -6.49
CA SER A 21 14.82 9.94 -5.71
C SER A 21 13.81 10.62 -6.61
N SER A 22 12.51 10.36 -6.42
CA SER A 22 11.43 11.12 -7.05
C SER A 22 10.50 11.70 -5.99
N SER A 23 9.93 12.87 -6.29
CA SER A 23 8.96 13.51 -5.40
C SER A 23 7.86 14.18 -6.22
N GLY A 24 6.68 14.31 -5.61
CA GLY A 24 5.51 14.88 -6.24
C GLY A 24 4.58 15.56 -5.23
N ARG A 25 3.75 16.48 -5.72
CA ARG A 25 2.73 17.15 -4.90
C ARG A 25 1.52 17.48 -5.74
N GLY A 26 0.35 17.53 -5.10
CA GLY A 26 -0.87 17.96 -5.74
C GLY A 26 -1.96 18.31 -4.73
N ARG A 27 -3.13 18.66 -5.26
CA ARG A 27 -4.29 19.08 -4.48
C ARG A 27 -5.57 18.68 -5.19
N SER A 28 -6.65 18.56 -4.41
CA SER A 28 -7.98 18.40 -4.94
C SER A 28 -8.42 19.64 -5.72
N HIS A 29 -9.37 19.47 -6.64
CA HIS A 29 -9.98 20.55 -7.40
C HIS A 29 -10.71 21.54 -6.47
N GLU A 30 -11.39 21.02 -5.44
CA GLU A 30 -12.04 21.86 -4.42
C GLU A 30 -11.03 22.53 -3.45
N GLY A 31 -9.74 22.19 -3.54
CA GLY A 31 -8.66 22.81 -2.75
C GLY A 31 -8.56 22.39 -1.28
N ASN A 32 -9.52 21.61 -0.78
CA ASN A 32 -9.62 21.20 0.63
C ASN A 32 -8.65 20.09 1.04
N THR A 33 -8.09 19.35 0.07
CA THR A 33 -7.20 18.21 0.31
C THR A 33 -5.93 18.37 -0.51
N LYS A 34 -4.77 18.07 0.10
CA LYS A 34 -3.45 18.15 -0.54
C LYS A 34 -2.74 16.82 -0.40
N TYR A 35 -1.84 16.49 -1.32
CA TYR A 35 -0.96 15.33 -1.19
C TYR A 35 0.49 15.68 -1.51
N GLY A 36 1.41 14.92 -0.92
CA GLY A 36 2.82 14.87 -1.26
C GLY A 36 3.31 13.43 -1.29
N VAL A 37 4.22 13.13 -2.22
CA VAL A 37 4.85 11.82 -2.39
C VAL A 37 6.37 11.99 -2.43
N SER A 38 7.08 11.03 -1.84
CA SER A 38 8.52 10.87 -1.95
C SER A 38 8.84 9.39 -2.10
N LEU A 39 9.73 9.08 -3.05
CA LEU A 39 10.23 7.75 -3.33
C LEU A 39 11.76 7.81 -3.34
N VAL A 40 12.41 6.94 -2.58
CA VAL A 40 13.87 6.92 -2.45
C VAL A 40 14.34 5.49 -2.57
N LYS A 41 15.19 5.21 -3.56
CA LYS A 41 15.82 3.89 -3.67
C LYS A 41 16.72 3.65 -2.45
N GLY A 42 16.47 2.55 -1.75
CA GLY A 42 17.27 2.11 -0.61
C GLY A 42 18.66 1.61 -1.00
N LYS A 43 19.36 1.01 -0.03
CA LYS A 43 20.72 0.47 -0.18
C LYS A 43 20.76 -0.93 -0.83
N ALA A 44 19.61 -1.50 -1.15
CA ALA A 44 19.53 -2.85 -1.69
C ALA A 44 20.10 -2.89 -3.12
N ASP A 45 20.80 -3.98 -3.43
CA ASP A 45 21.47 -4.19 -4.73
C ASP A 45 20.49 -4.77 -5.78
N HIS A 46 19.34 -4.13 -5.91
CA HIS A 46 18.36 -4.37 -6.97
C HIS A 46 17.81 -3.04 -7.49
N ARG A 47 16.91 -3.06 -8.47
CA ARG A 47 16.26 -1.84 -8.99
C ARG A 47 15.24 -1.31 -7.99
N MET A 48 14.72 -0.10 -8.22
CA MET A 48 13.58 0.40 -7.44
C MET A 48 12.36 -0.48 -7.78
N GLU A 49 11.84 -1.21 -6.80
CA GLU A 49 10.68 -2.10 -6.99
C GLU A 49 9.38 -1.47 -6.47
N ASP A 50 9.42 -0.44 -5.61
CA ASP A 50 8.20 0.24 -5.16
C ASP A 50 7.63 1.19 -6.23
N TYR A 51 6.30 1.18 -6.32
CA TYR A 51 5.50 2.11 -7.12
C TYR A 51 4.45 2.81 -6.25
N HIS A 52 3.91 3.91 -6.76
CA HIS A 52 2.84 4.63 -6.09
C HIS A 52 1.80 5.18 -7.07
N VAL A 53 0.63 5.51 -6.55
CA VAL A 53 -0.34 6.38 -7.22
C VAL A 53 -0.67 7.52 -6.26
N ALA A 54 -0.75 8.75 -6.77
CA ALA A 54 -1.27 9.88 -6.03
C ALA A 54 -1.87 10.89 -7.00
N LYS A 55 -3.20 10.92 -7.11
CA LYS A 55 -3.90 11.83 -8.02
C LYS A 55 -5.34 12.05 -7.59
N PHE A 56 -5.91 13.16 -8.07
CA PHE A 56 -7.35 13.38 -8.05
C PHE A 56 -7.93 13.17 -9.45
N VAL A 57 -9.13 12.62 -9.53
CA VAL A 57 -9.88 12.41 -10.77
C VAL A 57 -11.35 12.76 -10.56
N GLN A 58 -12.06 13.11 -11.64
CA GLN A 58 -13.50 13.35 -11.64
C GLN A 58 -14.19 12.19 -12.37
N ILE A 59 -15.12 11.51 -11.71
CA ILE A 59 -15.87 10.37 -12.27
C ILE A 59 -17.34 10.53 -11.88
N GLU A 60 -18.23 10.54 -12.86
CA GLU A 60 -19.69 10.61 -12.65
C GLU A 60 -20.14 11.76 -11.72
N GLY A 61 -19.44 12.90 -11.77
CA GLY A 61 -19.73 14.06 -10.92
C GLY A 61 -19.17 13.98 -9.50
N HIS A 62 -18.40 12.94 -9.18
CA HIS A 62 -17.69 12.77 -7.93
C HIS A 62 -16.19 13.02 -8.10
N GLU A 63 -15.60 13.74 -7.15
CA GLU A 63 -14.15 13.85 -7.02
C GLU A 63 -13.61 12.65 -6.24
N LEU A 64 -12.64 11.94 -6.83
CA LEU A 64 -11.94 10.84 -6.20
C LEU A 64 -10.46 11.16 -6.02
N GLY A 65 -9.97 11.12 -4.78
CA GLY A 65 -8.54 11.03 -4.48
C GLY A 65 -8.09 9.59 -4.46
N LEU A 66 -7.17 9.23 -5.34
CA LEU A 66 -6.64 7.87 -5.49
C LEU A 66 -5.18 7.85 -5.05
N PHE A 67 -4.89 7.07 -4.01
CA PHE A 67 -3.56 6.99 -3.42
C PHE A 67 -3.16 5.54 -3.15
N ALA A 68 -1.94 5.15 -3.52
CA ALA A 68 -1.46 3.81 -3.25
C ALA A 68 0.05 3.75 -3.12
N ILE A 69 0.53 2.79 -2.34
CA ILE A 69 1.91 2.30 -2.35
C ILE A 69 1.86 0.81 -2.70
N TYR A 70 2.72 0.41 -3.62
CA TYR A 70 2.95 -0.97 -4.03
C TYR A 70 4.41 -1.28 -3.75
N ASP A 71 4.68 -2.13 -2.77
CA ASP A 71 6.03 -2.57 -2.44
C ASP A 71 6.31 -3.86 -3.22
N GLY A 72 7.29 -3.83 -4.11
CA GLY A 72 7.60 -4.93 -5.01
C GLY A 72 8.68 -5.83 -4.47
N HIS A 73 8.65 -7.10 -4.84
CA HIS A 73 9.74 -8.03 -4.55
C HIS A 73 9.99 -9.01 -5.69
N LEU A 74 11.27 -9.32 -5.93
CA LEU A 74 11.74 -10.23 -6.99
C LEU A 74 11.34 -9.78 -8.41
N GLY A 75 11.32 -8.46 -8.65
CA GLY A 75 10.88 -7.83 -9.89
C GLY A 75 10.03 -6.58 -9.64
N ASP A 76 9.96 -5.71 -10.65
CA ASP A 76 9.22 -4.45 -10.62
C ASP A 76 7.96 -4.49 -11.54
N GLU A 77 7.73 -5.63 -12.20
CA GLU A 77 6.68 -5.80 -13.19
C GLU A 77 5.28 -5.90 -12.57
N VAL A 78 5.14 -6.64 -11.45
CA VAL A 78 3.87 -6.75 -10.69
C VAL A 78 3.45 -5.40 -10.10
N PRO A 79 4.28 -4.67 -9.33
CA PRO A 79 3.87 -3.36 -8.79
C PRO A 79 3.64 -2.33 -9.91
N SER A 80 4.38 -2.38 -11.02
CA SER A 80 4.12 -1.58 -12.23
C SER A 80 2.75 -1.89 -12.86
N TYR A 81 2.35 -3.16 -12.88
CA TYR A 81 1.02 -3.57 -13.33
C TYR A 81 -0.07 -3.03 -12.39
N LEU A 82 0.09 -3.18 -11.08
CA LEU A 82 -0.85 -2.67 -10.08
C LEU A 82 -1.05 -1.15 -10.21
N GLN A 83 0.04 -0.39 -10.38
CA GLN A 83 0.00 1.06 -10.58
C GLN A 83 -0.92 1.48 -11.74
N LYS A 84 -0.91 0.71 -12.83
CA LYS A 84 -1.68 1.01 -14.05
C LYS A 84 -3.12 0.53 -13.97
N HIS A 85 -3.36 -0.60 -13.31
CA HIS A 85 -4.60 -1.36 -13.47
C HIS A 85 -5.49 -1.42 -12.23
N LEU A 86 -4.93 -1.44 -11.01
CA LEU A 86 -5.73 -1.78 -9.81
C LEU A 86 -6.88 -0.78 -9.57
N PHE A 87 -6.60 0.52 -9.55
CA PHE A 87 -7.66 1.53 -9.42
C PHE A 87 -8.66 1.49 -10.58
N ALA A 88 -8.17 1.29 -11.80
CA ALA A 88 -9.06 1.21 -12.97
C ALA A 88 -10.01 0.01 -12.86
N ASN A 89 -9.55 -1.11 -12.30
CA ASN A 89 -10.39 -2.28 -12.07
C ASN A 89 -11.40 -2.04 -10.94
N ILE A 90 -10.98 -1.43 -9.82
CA ILE A 90 -11.90 -1.07 -8.71
C ILE A 90 -13.03 -0.18 -9.20
N LEU A 91 -12.71 0.86 -9.95
CA LEU A 91 -13.68 1.85 -10.43
C LEU A 91 -14.58 1.35 -11.56
N LYS A 92 -14.26 0.20 -12.15
CA LYS A 92 -15.07 -0.47 -13.18
C LYS A 92 -16.03 -1.51 -12.63
N GLU A 93 -15.92 -1.87 -11.35
CA GLU A 93 -16.90 -2.78 -10.74
C GLU A 93 -18.24 -2.08 -10.60
N ASP A 94 -19.32 -2.71 -11.09
CA ASP A 94 -20.68 -2.14 -11.11
C ASP A 94 -21.15 -1.72 -9.70
N GLU A 95 -20.68 -2.43 -8.67
CA GLU A 95 -21.05 -2.17 -7.29
C GLU A 95 -20.24 -1.05 -6.64
N PHE A 96 -19.26 -0.42 -7.31
CA PHE A 96 -18.36 0.56 -6.70
C PHE A 96 -19.08 1.68 -5.93
N TRP A 97 -20.18 2.22 -6.46
CA TRP A 97 -20.90 3.32 -5.81
C TRP A 97 -21.88 2.87 -4.71
N VAL A 98 -22.29 1.60 -4.72
CA VAL A 98 -23.32 1.07 -3.81
C VAL A 98 -22.68 0.28 -2.68
N ASP A 99 -21.69 -0.54 -3.01
CA ASP A 99 -20.90 -1.37 -2.10
C ASP A 99 -19.40 -1.32 -2.50
N PRO A 100 -18.70 -0.22 -2.16
CA PRO A 100 -17.28 -0.08 -2.44
C PRO A 100 -16.43 -1.20 -1.84
N ARG A 101 -16.83 -1.78 -0.69
CA ARG A 101 -16.12 -2.89 -0.04
C ARG A 101 -16.10 -4.12 -0.95
N ARG A 102 -17.25 -4.49 -1.50
CA ARG A 102 -17.36 -5.61 -2.43
C ARG A 102 -16.64 -5.34 -3.74
N ALA A 103 -16.76 -4.12 -4.28
CA ALA A 103 -16.04 -3.71 -5.48
C ALA A 103 -14.52 -3.81 -5.30
N ILE A 104 -13.97 -3.27 -4.21
CA ILE A 104 -12.54 -3.37 -3.89
C ILE A 104 -12.11 -4.83 -3.78
N THR A 105 -12.86 -5.66 -3.04
CA THR A 105 -12.54 -7.09 -2.85
C THR A 105 -12.48 -7.82 -4.20
N LYS A 106 -13.51 -7.67 -5.04
CA LYS A 106 -13.58 -8.29 -6.38
C LYS A 106 -12.45 -7.82 -7.29
N ALA A 107 -12.17 -6.51 -7.29
CA ALA A 107 -11.15 -5.95 -8.15
C ALA A 107 -9.74 -6.42 -7.75
N TYR A 108 -9.46 -6.58 -6.45
CA TYR A 108 -8.21 -7.17 -5.97
C TYR A 108 -8.08 -8.62 -6.48
N GLU A 109 -9.12 -9.44 -6.30
CA GLU A 109 -9.14 -10.83 -6.79
C GLU A 109 -8.93 -10.92 -8.31
N LYS A 110 -9.71 -10.18 -9.10
CA LYS A 110 -9.58 -10.17 -10.58
C LYS A 110 -8.21 -9.69 -11.05
N THR A 111 -7.67 -8.67 -10.39
CA THR A 111 -6.34 -8.13 -10.74
C THR A 111 -5.25 -9.16 -10.46
N ASP A 112 -5.31 -9.85 -9.33
CA ASP A 112 -4.37 -10.92 -9.00
C ASP A 112 -4.49 -12.11 -9.96
N GLN A 113 -5.72 -12.54 -10.29
CA GLN A 113 -5.94 -13.58 -11.30
C GLN A 113 -5.34 -13.21 -12.67
N ALA A 114 -5.47 -11.95 -13.09
CA ALA A 114 -4.86 -11.45 -14.31
C ALA A 114 -3.32 -11.49 -14.24
N ILE A 115 -2.74 -11.12 -13.10
CA ILE A 115 -1.29 -11.18 -12.86
C ILE A 115 -0.80 -12.64 -12.96
N LEU A 116 -1.45 -13.57 -12.27
CA LEU A 116 -1.09 -15.00 -12.25
C LEU A 116 -1.23 -15.68 -13.62
N SER A 117 -2.25 -15.28 -14.39
CA SER A 117 -2.48 -15.75 -15.75
C SER A 117 -1.41 -15.24 -16.72
N ASN A 118 -0.81 -14.08 -16.42
CA ASN A 118 0.21 -13.43 -17.24
C ASN A 118 1.64 -13.52 -16.64
N SER A 119 1.87 -14.48 -15.73
CA SER A 119 3.14 -14.60 -15.00
C SER A 119 4.37 -14.84 -15.89
N SER A 120 4.19 -15.36 -17.11
CA SER A 120 5.30 -15.51 -18.06
C SER A 120 5.86 -14.17 -18.51
N ASN A 121 5.03 -13.13 -18.52
CA ASN A 121 5.40 -11.77 -18.93
C ASN A 121 5.67 -10.85 -17.73
N LEU A 122 4.98 -11.07 -16.61
CA LEU A 122 5.11 -10.26 -15.39
C LEU A 122 6.13 -10.82 -14.38
N GLY A 123 6.79 -11.94 -14.71
CA GLY A 123 7.80 -12.53 -13.85
C GLY A 123 7.24 -13.32 -12.67
N ARG A 124 8.16 -13.71 -11.78
CA ARG A 124 7.89 -14.59 -10.63
C ARG A 124 7.61 -13.86 -9.32
N GLY A 125 7.85 -12.55 -9.31
CA GLY A 125 7.74 -11.73 -8.12
C GLY A 125 6.31 -11.44 -7.72
N GLY A 126 6.18 -10.52 -6.78
CA GLY A 126 4.91 -10.10 -6.24
C GLY A 126 4.96 -8.67 -5.75
N SER A 127 3.85 -8.24 -5.17
CA SER A 127 3.79 -6.93 -4.54
C SER A 127 2.73 -6.87 -3.44
N THR A 128 3.02 -6.06 -2.44
CA THR A 128 2.01 -5.57 -1.51
C THR A 128 1.14 -4.51 -2.18
N ALA A 129 0.03 -4.16 -1.54
CA ALA A 129 -0.71 -2.96 -1.90
C ALA A 129 -1.38 -2.38 -0.67
N VAL A 130 -1.07 -1.12 -0.37
CA VAL A 130 -1.93 -0.28 0.48
C VAL A 130 -2.56 0.79 -0.40
N THR A 131 -3.88 0.81 -0.46
CA THR A 131 -4.64 1.77 -1.28
C THR A 131 -5.58 2.60 -0.42
N ALA A 132 -5.80 3.84 -0.82
CA ALA A 132 -6.76 4.75 -0.25
C ALA A 132 -7.58 5.45 -1.35
N ILE A 133 -8.91 5.43 -1.20
CA ILE A 133 -9.86 6.12 -2.07
C ILE A 133 -10.63 7.14 -1.24
N LEU A 134 -10.43 8.42 -1.53
CA LEU A 134 -11.14 9.53 -0.90
C LEU A 134 -12.24 10.03 -1.82
N ILE A 135 -13.49 9.80 -1.46
CA ILE A 135 -14.67 10.21 -2.23
C ILE A 135 -15.17 11.56 -1.71
N ASN A 136 -15.21 12.57 -2.59
CA ASN A 136 -15.70 13.94 -2.35
C ASN A 136 -15.10 14.60 -1.10
N SER A 137 -13.84 14.28 -0.76
CA SER A 137 -13.19 14.70 0.49
C SER A 137 -13.96 14.35 1.79
N LEU A 138 -14.92 13.43 1.73
CA LEU A 138 -15.86 13.11 2.81
C LEU A 138 -15.76 11.66 3.30
N ARG A 139 -15.58 10.69 2.40
CA ARG A 139 -15.51 9.27 2.76
C ARG A 139 -14.19 8.69 2.31
N LEU A 140 -13.43 8.12 3.25
CA LEU A 140 -12.13 7.52 3.01
C LEU A 140 -12.25 6.01 3.13
N TRP A 141 -11.88 5.30 2.07
CA TRP A 141 -11.71 3.85 2.04
C TRP A 141 -10.22 3.53 2.04
N VAL A 142 -9.78 2.61 2.89
CA VAL A 142 -8.42 2.10 2.93
C VAL A 142 -8.46 0.58 2.81
N ALA A 143 -7.64 0.02 1.94
CA ALA A 143 -7.53 -1.43 1.73
C ALA A 143 -6.06 -1.85 1.69
N ASN A 144 -5.74 -2.98 2.33
CA ASN A 144 -4.37 -3.47 2.44
C ASN A 144 -4.22 -4.96 2.09
N VAL A 145 -3.13 -5.28 1.40
CA VAL A 145 -2.57 -6.62 1.18
C VAL A 145 -1.06 -6.51 1.42
N GLY A 146 -0.49 -7.36 2.29
CA GLY A 146 0.92 -7.31 2.68
C GLY A 146 1.20 -6.50 3.94
N ASP A 147 2.44 -6.05 4.10
CA ASP A 147 3.00 -5.37 5.28
C ASP A 147 3.27 -3.87 5.05
N SER A 148 2.84 -3.33 3.92
CA SER A 148 2.63 -1.89 3.79
C SER A 148 1.54 -1.40 4.76
N ARG A 149 1.61 -0.13 5.14
CA ARG A 149 0.74 0.40 6.21
C ARG A 149 0.21 1.79 5.89
N ALA A 150 -1.03 2.03 6.31
CA ALA A 150 -1.61 3.36 6.39
C ALA A 150 -1.89 3.80 7.83
N VAL A 151 -1.56 5.04 8.16
CA VAL A 151 -1.77 5.66 9.47
C VAL A 151 -2.42 7.04 9.29
N LEU A 152 -3.51 7.28 10.01
CA LEU A 152 -4.24 8.54 10.04
C LEU A 152 -3.94 9.29 11.34
N SER A 153 -3.48 10.54 11.25
CA SER A 153 -3.51 11.47 12.38
C SER A 153 -4.92 12.04 12.52
N ARG A 154 -5.57 11.77 13.65
CA ARG A 154 -6.89 12.32 14.00
C ARG A 154 -6.87 12.92 15.40
N GLY A 155 -7.13 14.21 15.51
CA GLY A 155 -7.08 14.93 16.79
C GLY A 155 -5.71 14.81 17.48
N GLY A 156 -4.62 14.84 16.72
CA GLY A 156 -3.25 14.69 17.21
C GLY A 156 -2.85 13.25 17.60
N GLN A 157 -3.72 12.26 17.40
CA GLN A 157 -3.43 10.84 17.67
C GLN A 157 -3.20 10.07 16.37
N ALA A 158 -2.18 9.22 16.36
CA ALA A 158 -1.92 8.31 15.25
C ALA A 158 -2.81 7.06 15.36
N ILE A 159 -3.67 6.86 14.36
CA ILE A 159 -4.59 5.73 14.25
C ILE A 159 -4.15 4.89 13.07
N GLN A 160 -3.77 3.63 13.33
CA GLN A 160 -3.45 2.69 12.26
C GLN A 160 -4.73 2.27 11.55
N MET A 161 -4.74 2.43 10.22
CA MET A 161 -5.91 2.18 9.37
C MET A 161 -5.89 0.80 8.72
N THR A 162 -4.76 0.08 8.79
CA THR A 162 -4.53 -1.20 8.11
C THR A 162 -4.09 -2.28 9.08
N ILE A 163 -4.35 -3.55 8.73
CA ILE A 163 -3.77 -4.71 9.41
C ILE A 163 -2.61 -5.20 8.54
N GLU A 164 -1.45 -5.42 9.15
CA GLU A 164 -0.28 -5.97 8.46
C GLU A 164 -0.40 -7.49 8.35
N HIS A 165 -0.05 -8.00 7.17
CA HIS A 165 -0.21 -9.41 6.83
C HIS A 165 1.11 -10.17 6.99
N GLU A 166 1.41 -10.49 8.24
CA GLU A 166 2.62 -11.21 8.62
C GLU A 166 2.38 -12.73 8.73
N PRO A 167 3.33 -13.57 8.29
CA PRO A 167 3.21 -15.03 8.36
C PRO A 167 2.91 -15.59 9.75
N ASN A 168 3.46 -15.01 10.82
CA ASN A 168 3.18 -15.48 12.19
C ASN A 168 1.72 -15.25 12.60
N THR A 169 1.16 -14.08 12.27
CA THR A 169 -0.21 -13.71 12.62
C THR A 169 -1.22 -14.53 11.81
N GLU A 170 -0.90 -14.85 10.55
CA GLU A 170 -1.75 -15.65 9.67
C GLU A 170 -1.35 -17.13 9.57
N ARG A 171 -0.53 -17.63 10.50
CA ARG A 171 0.03 -19.00 10.47
C ARG A 171 -1.03 -20.07 10.22
N ALA A 172 -2.14 -20.03 10.95
CA ALA A 172 -3.21 -21.01 10.81
C ALA A 172 -3.77 -21.04 9.38
N SER A 173 -4.00 -19.87 8.77
CA SER A 173 -4.49 -19.80 7.38
C SER A 173 -3.48 -20.33 6.36
N ILE A 174 -2.18 -20.22 6.64
CA ILE A 174 -1.11 -20.72 5.76
C ILE A 174 -1.03 -22.24 5.87
N GLU A 175 -1.05 -22.76 7.10
CA GLU A 175 -0.95 -24.20 7.40
C GLU A 175 -2.19 -24.97 6.92
N ASP A 176 -3.40 -24.40 7.06
CA ASP A 176 -4.65 -24.97 6.53
C ASP A 176 -4.64 -25.10 4.99
N ARG A 177 -3.80 -24.31 4.31
CA ARG A 177 -3.62 -24.36 2.85
C ARG A 177 -2.48 -25.28 2.42
N GLY A 178 -1.85 -26.00 3.36
CA GLY A 178 -0.72 -26.91 3.11
C GLY A 178 0.65 -26.24 3.08
N GLY A 179 0.74 -24.96 3.45
CA GLY A 179 2.01 -24.25 3.65
C GLY A 179 2.57 -24.47 5.06
N PHE A 180 3.70 -23.81 5.35
CA PHE A 180 4.26 -23.73 6.70
C PHE A 180 4.89 -22.35 6.94
N VAL A 181 5.08 -21.99 8.21
CA VAL A 181 5.78 -20.76 8.60
C VAL A 181 7.10 -21.11 9.27
N SER A 182 8.21 -20.61 8.71
CA SER A 182 9.55 -20.83 9.25
C SER A 182 10.30 -19.50 9.38
N ASN A 183 11.09 -19.36 10.45
CA ASN A 183 11.97 -18.20 10.60
C ASN A 183 13.31 -18.38 9.84
N MET A 184 13.58 -19.57 9.31
CA MET A 184 14.83 -19.85 8.59
C MET A 184 14.75 -19.38 7.12
N PRO A 185 15.77 -18.67 6.60
CA PRO A 185 16.96 -18.18 7.30
C PRO A 185 16.70 -16.90 8.12
N GLY A 186 17.21 -16.86 9.36
CA GLY A 186 17.16 -15.69 10.25
C GLY A 186 16.09 -15.75 11.34
N ASP A 187 15.58 -14.57 11.73
CA ASP A 187 14.57 -14.40 12.78
C ASP A 187 13.21 -13.89 12.25
N VAL A 188 13.10 -13.68 10.94
CA VAL A 188 11.87 -13.19 10.29
C VAL A 188 11.05 -14.37 9.81
N ALA A 189 9.79 -14.44 10.24
CA ALA A 189 8.88 -15.48 9.81
C ALA A 189 8.58 -15.40 8.31
N ARG A 190 8.60 -16.56 7.65
CA ARG A 190 8.43 -16.67 6.20
C ARG A 190 7.49 -17.82 5.84
N VAL A 191 6.59 -17.57 4.89
CA VAL A 191 5.77 -18.59 4.23
C VAL A 191 6.69 -19.50 3.43
N ASN A 192 6.65 -20.79 3.75
CA ASN A 192 7.50 -21.84 3.19
C ASN A 192 9.01 -21.52 3.23
N GLY A 193 9.45 -20.76 4.23
CA GLY A 193 10.85 -20.30 4.36
C GLY A 193 11.28 -19.27 3.29
N GLN A 194 10.35 -18.76 2.48
CA GLN A 194 10.66 -17.92 1.32
C GLN A 194 10.19 -16.47 1.50
N LEU A 195 8.88 -16.26 1.69
CA LEU A 195 8.28 -14.92 1.63
C LEU A 195 7.89 -14.39 3.02
N ALA A 196 8.28 -13.16 3.33
CA ALA A 196 8.08 -12.54 4.65
C ALA A 196 6.69 -11.89 4.85
N VAL A 197 5.81 -12.00 3.86
CA VAL A 197 4.40 -11.56 3.92
C VAL A 197 3.47 -12.74 3.67
N SER A 198 2.30 -12.74 4.30
CA SER A 198 1.29 -13.80 4.14
C SER A 198 0.25 -13.51 3.05
N ARG A 199 0.13 -12.24 2.64
CA ARG A 199 -0.72 -11.82 1.52
C ARG A 199 0.06 -10.96 0.53
N ALA A 200 -0.11 -11.24 -0.75
CA ALA A 200 0.54 -10.51 -1.84
C ALA A 200 -0.20 -10.74 -3.17
N PHE A 201 -0.06 -9.78 -4.08
CA PHE A 201 -0.35 -9.97 -5.50
C PHE A 201 0.80 -10.72 -6.17
N GLY A 202 0.49 -11.59 -7.14
CA GLY A 202 1.52 -12.37 -7.82
C GLY A 202 2.00 -13.56 -6.99
N ASP A 203 3.32 -13.76 -6.91
CA ASP A 203 3.95 -14.87 -6.16
C ASP A 203 3.42 -16.25 -6.56
N LYS A 204 3.33 -16.51 -7.87
CA LYS A 204 2.67 -17.69 -8.43
C LYS A 204 3.13 -19.02 -7.83
N SER A 205 4.41 -19.17 -7.51
CA SER A 205 4.96 -20.40 -6.91
C SER A 205 4.48 -20.65 -5.47
N LEU A 206 4.05 -19.61 -4.76
CA LEU A 206 3.56 -19.68 -3.39
C LEU A 206 2.05 -19.43 -3.27
N LYS A 207 1.39 -19.13 -4.39
CA LYS A 207 -0.01 -18.65 -4.39
C LYS A 207 -1.00 -19.61 -3.75
N SER A 208 -0.76 -20.92 -3.78
CA SER A 208 -1.60 -21.89 -3.07
C SER A 208 -1.65 -21.65 -1.55
N HIS A 209 -0.58 -21.08 -0.97
CA HIS A 209 -0.44 -20.84 0.47
C HIS A 209 -0.56 -19.35 0.85
N LEU A 210 -0.69 -18.47 -0.13
CA LEU A 210 -0.84 -17.03 0.06
C LEU A 210 -2.25 -16.57 -0.28
N ARG A 211 -2.64 -15.44 0.32
CA ARG A 211 -3.90 -14.75 0.01
C ARG A 211 -3.64 -13.45 -0.76
N SER A 212 -4.66 -12.94 -1.43
CA SER A 212 -4.68 -11.62 -2.08
C SER A 212 -5.95 -10.83 -1.77
N ASP A 213 -6.82 -11.36 -0.92
CA ASP A 213 -8.00 -10.62 -0.46
C ASP A 213 -7.59 -9.55 0.56
N PRO A 214 -8.08 -8.30 0.39
CA PRO A 214 -7.66 -7.19 1.24
C PRO A 214 -8.45 -7.13 2.55
N ASP A 215 -7.78 -6.65 3.59
CA ASP A 215 -8.48 -6.07 4.74
C ASP A 215 -8.86 -4.61 4.42
N ILE A 216 -10.14 -4.29 4.58
CA ILE A 216 -10.73 -3.00 4.16
C ILE A 216 -11.35 -2.28 5.36
N LEU A 217 -11.04 -1.00 5.52
CA LEU A 217 -11.64 -0.09 6.50
C LEU A 217 -12.16 1.16 5.81
N ASP A 218 -13.31 1.68 6.24
CA ASP A 218 -13.81 2.98 5.82
C ASP A 218 -14.18 3.88 6.98
N ILE A 219 -14.00 5.19 6.77
CA ILE A 219 -14.36 6.22 7.74
C ILE A 219 -14.94 7.44 7.03
N TYR A 220 -15.71 8.23 7.77
CA TYR A 220 -16.00 9.60 7.41
C TYR A 220 -14.84 10.51 7.83
N VAL A 221 -14.43 11.38 6.90
CA VAL A 221 -13.44 12.43 7.14
C VAL A 221 -14.13 13.60 7.80
N ASP A 222 -13.65 13.97 8.98
CA ASP A 222 -14.13 15.14 9.73
C ASP A 222 -13.02 16.18 9.90
N VAL A 223 -13.33 17.24 10.64
CA VAL A 223 -12.39 18.33 10.94
C VAL A 223 -11.18 17.89 11.77
N ASN A 224 -11.28 16.76 12.47
CA ASN A 224 -10.21 16.22 13.30
C ASN A 224 -9.24 15.36 12.48
N CYS A 225 -9.60 14.94 11.26
CA CYS A 225 -8.71 14.22 10.36
C CYS A 225 -7.67 15.19 9.76
N GLU A 226 -6.41 15.04 10.15
CA GLU A 226 -5.33 15.96 9.81
C GLU A 226 -4.50 15.44 8.63
N VAL A 227 -4.04 14.19 8.73
CA VAL A 227 -3.13 13.63 7.72
C VAL A 227 -3.20 12.12 7.64
N LEU A 228 -3.24 11.59 6.42
CA LEU A 228 -3.10 10.17 6.13
C LEU A 228 -1.73 9.90 5.51
N ILE A 229 -1.02 8.91 6.04
CA ILE A 229 0.30 8.48 5.59
C ILE A 229 0.16 7.06 5.07
N LEU A 230 0.58 6.82 3.84
CA LEU A 230 0.77 5.48 3.27
C LEU A 230 2.28 5.30 3.05
N ALA A 231 2.84 4.16 3.46
CA ALA A 231 4.23 3.84 3.15
C ALA A 231 4.47 2.31 3.13
N SER A 232 5.54 1.91 2.44
CA SER A 232 6.12 0.57 2.47
C SER A 232 6.81 0.29 3.81
N ASP A 233 7.16 -0.98 4.04
CA ASP A 233 7.80 -1.43 5.28
C ASP A 233 9.16 -0.74 5.54
N GLY A 234 9.82 -0.24 4.49
CA GLY A 234 11.10 0.44 4.56
C GLY A 234 11.08 1.69 5.46
N LEU A 235 9.92 2.37 5.54
CA LEU A 235 9.70 3.46 6.50
C LEU A 235 9.29 2.93 7.88
N TRP A 236 8.33 2.00 7.93
CA TRP A 236 7.71 1.55 9.18
C TRP A 236 8.64 0.74 10.07
N LYS A 237 9.62 0.02 9.48
CA LYS A 237 10.67 -0.67 10.24
C LYS A 237 11.60 0.27 11.01
N ARG A 238 11.62 1.56 10.65
CA ARG A 238 12.46 2.59 11.30
C ARG A 238 11.65 3.59 12.13
N CYS A 239 10.36 3.73 11.87
CA CYS A 239 9.50 4.73 12.50
C CYS A 239 8.33 4.09 13.25
N CYS A 240 8.30 4.24 14.58
CA CYS A 240 7.15 3.84 15.39
C CYS A 240 5.94 4.76 15.13
N VAL A 241 4.74 4.18 15.09
CA VAL A 241 3.46 4.90 14.86
C VAL A 241 3.27 6.05 15.87
N THR A 242 3.74 5.88 17.11
CA THR A 242 3.64 6.90 18.17
C THR A 242 4.48 8.15 17.93
N LEU A 243 5.46 8.09 17.01
CA LEU A 243 6.27 9.25 16.62
C LEU A 243 5.54 10.18 15.65
N PHE A 244 4.44 9.74 15.03
CA PHE A 244 3.63 10.57 14.15
C PHE A 244 2.57 11.34 14.94
N ARG A 245 3.01 12.35 15.69
CA ARG A 245 2.13 13.43 16.15
C ARG A 245 2.06 14.53 15.10
N SER A 246 0.95 15.25 15.02
CA SER A 246 0.78 16.39 14.12
C SER A 246 1.92 17.43 14.22
N THR A 247 2.60 17.50 15.37
CA THR A 247 3.79 18.34 15.60
C THR A 247 5.08 17.88 14.89
N CYS A 248 5.21 16.60 14.54
CA CYS A 248 6.37 16.07 13.82
C CYS A 248 6.28 16.33 12.30
N ILE A 249 5.10 16.72 11.83
CA ILE A 249 4.78 16.93 10.42
C ILE A 249 4.78 18.44 10.19
N ARG A 250 5.96 19.00 9.89
CA ARG A 250 6.06 20.44 9.62
C ARG A 250 5.15 20.79 8.45
N PRO A 251 4.22 21.75 8.60
CA PRO A 251 3.47 22.26 7.46
C PRO A 251 4.47 22.94 6.51
N TRP A 252 4.53 22.48 5.27
CA TRP A 252 5.06 23.26 4.16
C TRP A 252 4.17 24.47 3.91
#